data_AF-A0A928Q9I9-F1
#
_entry.id   AF-A0A928Q9I9-F1
#
_cell.length_a   1.000
_cell.length_b   1.000
_cell.length_c   1.000
_cell.angle_alpha   90.00
_cell.angle_beta   90.00
_cell.angle_gamma   90.00
#
_symmetry.space_group_name_H-M   'P 1'
#
loop_
_entity.id
_entity.type
_entity.pdbx_description
1 polymer ?
#
loop_
_entity_poly.entity_id
_entity_poly.type
_entity_poly.pdbx_seq_one_letter_code
_entity_poly.pdbx_strand_id
1 'polypeptide(L)'
;MKLKKFIAMIFALSILTSLSACDDKKQEATDSKDIVAETVEVKEESAEDSEEKNTVSESEGDFSSIVENDVENAISALKTEYEELVAEIDTYDKYKNNIDKIEAYYAKVTASTNELRIKLSEYAINYAQEIVSSDLSNDDKYEELDEIYDVIYEDARDEIYDEIYNGILDDMLDSFYNGILEYNNDISYDEWSDLNSDEYDRWSDTGSEVYDIWSDLGSDIYDLWSDVRGELWDDDLEKAQQKIDDFKEDIEKLKSGNI
;
A
#
# COMPACT_ATOMS: atom_id res chain seq x y z
N MET A 1 -0.11 12.93 -26.70
CA MET A 1 -0.99 14.05 -26.31
C MET A 1 -2.00 13.50 -25.31
N LYS A 2 -1.63 13.48 -24.02
CA LYS A 2 -2.49 12.97 -22.94
C LYS A 2 -3.03 14.18 -22.19
N LEU A 3 -4.36 14.25 -22.08
CA LEU A 3 -5.09 15.34 -21.47
C LEU A 3 -5.03 15.14 -19.95
N LYS A 4 -4.19 15.91 -19.24
CA LYS A 4 -4.20 15.94 -17.78
C LYS A 4 -5.52 16.58 -17.33
N LYS A 5 -6.40 15.81 -16.70
CA LYS A 5 -7.59 16.34 -16.03
C LYS A 5 -7.13 16.93 -14.69
N PHE A 6 -7.05 18.25 -14.62
CA PHE A 6 -6.89 18.97 -13.36
C PHE A 6 -8.21 18.91 -12.59
N ILE A 7 -8.28 18.09 -11.54
CA ILE A 7 -9.31 18.22 -10.52
C ILE A 7 -8.77 19.19 -9.48
N ALA A 8 -9.30 20.41 -9.51
CA ALA A 8 -9.00 21.44 -8.54
C ALA A 8 -9.77 21.14 -7.24
N MET A 9 -9.09 20.60 -6.24
CA MET A 9 -9.63 20.46 -4.90
C MET A 9 -9.47 21.81 -4.16
N ILE A 10 -10.57 22.52 -3.97
CA ILE A 10 -10.60 23.78 -3.21
C ILE A 10 -10.56 23.42 -1.73
N PHE A 11 -9.37 23.46 -1.13
CA PHE A 11 -9.22 23.49 0.33
C PHE A 11 -9.48 24.91 0.84
N ALA A 12 -10.62 25.12 1.48
CA ALA A 12 -10.89 26.33 2.27
C ALA A 12 -10.57 26.07 3.74
N LEU A 13 -9.28 26.11 4.11
CA LEU A 13 -8.86 26.10 5.51
C LEU A 13 -8.52 27.54 5.94
N SER A 14 -9.49 28.19 6.58
CA SER A 14 -9.29 29.50 7.20
C SER A 14 -8.61 29.34 8.56
N ILE A 15 -7.29 29.54 8.60
CA ILE A 15 -6.54 29.73 9.85
C ILE A 15 -5.93 31.12 9.85
N LEU A 16 -6.49 31.97 10.70
CA LEU A 16 -5.92 33.26 11.11
C LEU A 16 -4.93 33.00 12.25
N THR A 17 -3.64 33.10 11.96
CA THR A 17 -2.63 33.49 12.96
C THR A 17 -1.58 34.40 12.32
N SER A 18 -1.58 35.63 12.81
CA SER A 18 -0.57 36.67 12.60
C SER A 18 0.79 36.27 13.17
N LEU A 19 1.89 36.60 12.47
CA LEU A 19 3.01 37.42 12.97
C LEU A 19 4.05 37.67 11.86
N SER A 20 4.53 38.91 11.80
CA SER A 20 5.55 39.44 10.87
C SER A 20 6.98 39.09 11.32
N ALA A 21 7.91 38.88 10.38
CA ALA A 21 9.04 39.79 10.08
C ALA A 21 10.24 39.10 9.39
N CYS A 22 10.73 39.78 8.34
CA CYS A 22 12.08 39.92 7.75
C CYS A 22 13.28 39.22 8.44
N ASP A 23 14.41 38.88 7.80
CA ASP A 23 15.01 39.32 6.54
C ASP A 23 16.22 38.42 6.16
N ASP A 24 16.50 38.36 4.85
CA ASP A 24 17.81 38.35 4.17
C ASP A 24 18.91 37.26 4.37
N LYS A 25 19.24 36.68 3.19
CA LYS A 25 20.57 36.64 2.50
C LYS A 25 21.53 35.45 2.61
N LYS A 26 21.60 34.74 1.47
CA LYS A 26 22.71 34.66 0.46
C LYS A 26 23.99 33.82 0.68
N GLN A 27 24.25 33.08 -0.41
CA GLN A 27 25.52 32.77 -1.14
C GLN A 27 26.45 31.70 -0.56
N GLU A 28 26.59 30.55 -1.24
CA GLU A 28 27.38 30.25 -2.47
C GLU A 28 28.88 30.03 -2.22
N ALA A 29 29.38 28.97 -2.87
CA ALA A 29 30.69 28.79 -3.53
C ALA A 29 31.40 27.50 -3.07
N THR A 30 31.29 26.38 -3.78
CA THR A 30 31.95 26.01 -5.07
C THR A 30 33.41 25.55 -4.96
N ASP A 31 33.63 24.36 -5.52
CA ASP A 31 34.61 24.01 -6.57
C ASP A 31 35.91 23.26 -6.22
N SER A 32 35.94 22.03 -6.75
CA SER A 32 36.86 21.54 -7.79
C SER A 32 38.23 20.92 -7.46
N LYS A 33 38.42 19.78 -8.16
CA LYS A 33 39.58 19.39 -9.01
C LYS A 33 40.76 18.67 -8.33
N ASP A 34 41.41 17.66 -8.91
CA ASP A 34 41.34 16.90 -10.18
C ASP A 34 42.50 15.87 -10.14
N ILE A 35 42.63 15.04 -11.19
CA ILE A 35 43.84 14.29 -11.66
C ILE A 35 44.04 12.88 -11.08
N VAL A 36 44.31 11.77 -11.80
CA VAL A 36 44.10 11.25 -13.18
C VAL A 36 44.92 9.94 -13.27
N ALA A 37 44.29 8.91 -13.85
CA ALA A 37 44.76 7.85 -14.76
C ALA A 37 45.73 6.69 -14.40
N GLU A 38 45.28 5.51 -14.84
CA GLU A 38 45.88 4.59 -15.86
C GLU A 38 46.26 3.16 -15.44
N THR A 39 45.31 2.25 -15.74
CA THR A 39 45.36 0.89 -16.36
C THR A 39 46.66 0.04 -16.41
N VAL A 40 46.52 -1.29 -16.17
CA VAL A 40 46.47 -2.41 -17.16
C VAL A 40 46.73 -3.77 -16.47
N GLU A 41 45.68 -4.58 -16.36
CA GLU A 41 45.49 -5.97 -16.88
C GLU A 41 46.55 -7.10 -16.68
N VAL A 42 46.11 -8.31 -16.25
CA VAL A 42 46.02 -9.58 -17.05
C VAL A 42 45.79 -10.87 -16.20
N LYS A 43 44.64 -11.53 -16.46
CA LYS A 43 44.24 -12.97 -16.62
C LYS A 43 44.28 -14.11 -15.54
N GLU A 44 43.08 -14.76 -15.47
CA GLU A 44 42.70 -16.22 -15.52
C GLU A 44 43.15 -17.18 -14.39
N GLU A 45 42.39 -18.18 -13.88
CA GLU A 45 41.08 -18.82 -14.18
C GLU A 45 40.73 -19.81 -13.02
N SER A 46 39.44 -20.19 -12.89
CA SER A 46 38.88 -21.52 -12.50
C SER A 46 38.05 -21.67 -11.19
N ALA A 47 36.72 -21.76 -11.40
CA ALA A 47 35.72 -22.76 -10.93
C ALA A 47 35.53 -23.05 -9.42
N GLU A 48 34.35 -23.39 -8.87
CA GLU A 48 32.90 -23.38 -9.18
C GLU A 48 32.22 -23.95 -7.90
N ASP A 49 30.89 -23.81 -7.76
CA ASP A 49 29.96 -24.49 -6.81
C ASP A 49 29.59 -23.69 -5.54
N SER A 50 28.32 -23.41 -5.20
CA SER A 50 27.01 -23.77 -5.75
C SER A 50 25.98 -22.70 -5.34
N GLU A 51 25.22 -22.15 -6.29
CA GLU A 51 24.09 -21.24 -6.05
C GLU A 51 22.78 -22.03 -5.94
N GLU A 52 22.12 -21.92 -4.79
CA GLU A 52 20.71 -22.29 -4.63
C GLU A 52 19.86 -21.11 -5.10
N LYS A 53 19.49 -21.15 -6.39
CA LYS A 53 18.65 -20.14 -7.05
C LYS A 53 17.22 -20.23 -6.50
N ASN A 54 16.92 -19.40 -5.51
CA ASN A 54 15.55 -19.10 -5.15
C ASN A 54 14.92 -18.33 -6.31
N THR A 55 13.83 -18.88 -6.84
CA THR A 55 13.08 -18.34 -7.98
C THR A 55 12.39 -17.04 -7.59
N VAL A 56 13.01 -15.91 -7.95
CA VAL A 56 12.33 -14.61 -8.08
C VAL A 56 11.55 -14.65 -9.39
N SER A 57 10.24 -14.47 -9.29
CA SER A 57 9.37 -14.22 -10.44
C SER A 57 9.63 -12.79 -10.91
N GLU A 58 10.56 -12.61 -11.85
CA GLU A 58 10.71 -11.36 -12.61
C GLU A 58 9.40 -11.08 -13.37
N SER A 59 8.57 -10.18 -12.87
CA SER A 59 7.63 -9.46 -13.74
C SER A 59 8.39 -8.33 -14.41
N GLU A 60 8.54 -8.39 -15.73
CA GLU A 60 9.13 -7.31 -16.53
C GLU A 60 8.25 -6.04 -16.43
N GLY A 61 8.67 -5.05 -15.64
CA GLY A 61 7.99 -3.75 -15.44
C GLY A 61 8.82 -2.82 -14.54
N ASP A 62 8.62 -1.50 -14.60
CA ASP A 62 9.19 -0.61 -13.57
C ASP A 62 8.40 -0.72 -12.26
N PHE A 63 8.98 -0.19 -11.17
CA PHE A 63 8.41 -0.24 -9.83
C PHE A 63 6.95 0.27 -9.75
N SER A 64 6.67 1.45 -10.31
CA SER A 64 5.32 2.03 -10.37
C SER A 64 4.36 1.09 -11.09
N SER A 65 4.75 0.59 -12.25
CA SER A 65 3.89 -0.30 -13.05
C SER A 65 3.59 -1.62 -12.33
N ILE A 66 4.55 -2.19 -11.59
CA ILE A 66 4.35 -3.43 -10.84
C ILE A 66 3.35 -3.20 -9.69
N VAL A 67 3.54 -2.12 -8.92
CA VAL A 67 2.64 -1.74 -7.82
C VAL A 67 1.22 -1.50 -8.34
N GLU A 68 1.06 -0.62 -9.34
CA GLU A 68 -0.24 -0.27 -9.91
C GLU A 68 -1.01 -1.50 -10.40
N ASN A 69 -0.36 -2.37 -11.18
CA ASN A 69 -1.00 -3.56 -11.71
C ASN A 69 -1.47 -4.52 -10.62
N ASP A 70 -0.67 -4.73 -9.57
CA ASP A 70 -1.03 -5.66 -8.51
C ASP A 70 -2.17 -5.15 -7.64
N VAL A 71 -2.21 -3.84 -7.38
CA VAL A 71 -3.33 -3.18 -6.69
C VAL A 71 -4.60 -3.27 -7.54
N GLU A 72 -4.54 -2.87 -8.82
CA GLU A 72 -5.68 -2.92 -9.75
C GLU A 72 -6.22 -4.35 -9.90
N ASN A 73 -5.34 -5.35 -10.01
CA ASN A 73 -5.74 -6.75 -10.14
C ASN A 73 -6.45 -7.27 -8.88
N ALA A 74 -5.94 -6.95 -7.69
CA ALA A 74 -6.55 -7.37 -6.44
C ALA A 74 -7.95 -6.74 -6.25
N ILE A 75 -8.07 -5.42 -6.50
CA ILE A 75 -9.34 -4.69 -6.45
C ILE A 75 -10.33 -5.25 -7.47
N SER A 76 -9.89 -5.46 -8.72
CA SER A 76 -10.74 -6.01 -9.78
C SER A 76 -11.25 -7.41 -9.45
N ALA A 77 -10.41 -8.25 -8.83
CA ALA A 77 -10.81 -9.58 -8.39
C ALA A 77 -11.88 -9.51 -7.30
N LEU A 78 -11.67 -8.69 -6.27
CA LEU A 78 -12.66 -8.49 -5.21
C LEU A 78 -13.98 -7.96 -5.77
N LYS A 79 -13.93 -6.94 -6.63
CA LYS A 79 -15.11 -6.33 -7.25
C LYS A 79 -15.90 -7.32 -8.11
N THR A 80 -15.22 -8.12 -8.93
CA THR A 80 -15.86 -9.16 -9.74
C THR A 80 -16.59 -10.16 -8.86
N GLU A 81 -15.95 -10.63 -7.79
CA GLU A 81 -16.57 -11.58 -6.86
C GLU A 81 -17.74 -10.97 -6.07
N TYR A 82 -17.67 -9.69 -5.72
CA TYR A 82 -18.78 -8.95 -5.14
C TYR A 82 -19.98 -8.89 -6.10
N GLU A 83 -19.75 -8.50 -7.36
CA GLU A 83 -20.79 -8.42 -8.38
C GLU A 83 -21.48 -9.79 -8.59
N GLU A 84 -20.71 -10.88 -8.60
CA GLU A 84 -21.23 -12.24 -8.65
C GLU A 84 -22.05 -12.60 -7.40
N LEU A 85 -21.57 -12.22 -6.22
CA LEU A 85 -22.23 -12.49 -4.94
C LEU A 85 -23.60 -11.81 -4.86
N VAL A 86 -23.69 -10.52 -5.20
CA VAL A 86 -24.97 -9.77 -5.13
C VAL A 86 -25.93 -10.16 -6.26
N ALA A 87 -25.42 -10.60 -7.41
CA ALA A 87 -26.26 -11.17 -8.47
C ALA A 87 -26.84 -12.54 -8.06
N GLU A 88 -26.08 -13.35 -7.31
CA GLU A 88 -26.57 -14.61 -6.78
C GLU A 88 -27.58 -14.38 -5.65
N ILE A 89 -27.24 -13.52 -4.69
CA ILE A 89 -27.96 -13.26 -3.45
C ILE A 89 -28.71 -11.93 -3.58
N ASP A 90 -29.88 -11.96 -4.22
CA ASP A 90 -30.70 -10.77 -4.57
C ASP A 90 -32.03 -10.67 -3.80
N THR A 91 -32.27 -11.55 -2.83
CA THR A 91 -33.52 -11.64 -2.07
C THR A 91 -33.26 -12.06 -0.63
N TYR A 92 -34.19 -11.73 0.27
CA TYR A 92 -34.13 -12.06 1.69
C TYR A 92 -33.92 -13.56 1.96
N ASP A 93 -34.71 -14.42 1.29
CA ASP A 93 -34.58 -15.87 1.44
C ASP A 93 -33.20 -16.37 0.96
N LYS A 94 -32.66 -15.79 -0.11
CA LYS A 94 -31.32 -16.17 -0.58
C LYS A 94 -30.23 -15.69 0.38
N TYR A 95 -30.34 -14.48 0.92
CA TYR A 95 -29.41 -13.96 1.93
C TYR A 95 -29.35 -14.92 3.12
N LYS A 96 -30.52 -15.23 3.70
CA LYS A 96 -30.64 -16.14 4.85
C LYS A 96 -30.05 -17.52 4.59
N ASN A 97 -30.17 -18.03 3.37
CA ASN A 97 -29.65 -19.36 3.00
C ASN A 97 -28.16 -19.36 2.59
N ASN A 98 -27.52 -18.19 2.48
CA ASN A 98 -26.14 -18.05 2.00
C ASN A 98 -25.26 -17.18 2.91
N ILE A 99 -25.60 -17.05 4.20
CA ILE A 99 -24.82 -16.27 5.18
C ILE A 99 -23.35 -16.69 5.17
N ASP A 100 -23.05 -18.00 5.13
CA ASP A 100 -21.68 -18.51 5.07
C ASP A 100 -20.88 -17.96 3.87
N LYS A 101 -21.54 -17.70 2.73
CA LYS A 101 -20.87 -17.11 1.55
C LYS A 101 -20.58 -15.63 1.75
N ILE A 102 -21.50 -14.91 2.40
CA ILE A 102 -21.34 -13.48 2.70
C ILE A 102 -20.23 -13.30 3.72
N GLU A 103 -20.21 -14.12 4.78
CA GLU A 103 -19.12 -14.17 5.77
C GLU A 103 -17.78 -14.50 5.13
N ALA A 104 -17.74 -15.48 4.22
CA ALA A 104 -16.52 -15.82 3.49
C ALA A 104 -16.03 -14.66 2.61
N TYR A 105 -16.94 -13.86 2.04
CA TYR A 105 -16.56 -12.70 1.25
C TYR A 105 -16.01 -11.56 2.12
N TYR A 106 -16.65 -11.24 3.25
CA TYR A 106 -16.10 -10.29 4.23
C TYR A 106 -14.69 -10.67 4.69
N ALA A 107 -14.49 -11.94 5.09
CA ALA A 107 -13.18 -12.45 5.48
C ALA A 107 -12.14 -12.35 4.35
N LYS A 108 -12.58 -12.53 3.10
CA LYS A 108 -11.72 -12.39 1.92
C LYS A 108 -11.32 -10.93 1.69
N VAL A 109 -12.22 -9.97 1.88
CA VAL A 109 -11.89 -8.54 1.78
C VAL A 109 -10.75 -8.19 2.75
N THR A 110 -10.86 -8.57 4.04
CA THR A 110 -9.76 -8.38 5.02
C THR A 110 -8.48 -9.06 4.56
N ALA A 111 -8.56 -10.34 4.16
CA ALA A 111 -7.39 -11.11 3.78
C ALA A 111 -6.66 -10.51 2.56
N SER A 112 -7.39 -10.13 1.52
CA SER A 112 -6.82 -9.51 0.32
C SER A 112 -6.21 -8.13 0.60
N THR A 113 -6.80 -7.33 1.49
CA THR A 113 -6.20 -6.06 1.92
C THR A 113 -4.90 -6.30 2.69
N ASN A 114 -4.85 -7.30 3.57
CA ASN A 114 -3.61 -7.64 4.29
C ASN A 114 -2.53 -8.22 3.36
N GLU A 115 -2.90 -9.02 2.37
CA GLU A 115 -1.99 -9.49 1.33
C GLU A 115 -1.40 -8.32 0.52
N LEU A 116 -2.21 -7.31 0.18
CA LEU A 116 -1.72 -6.08 -0.44
C LEU A 116 -0.75 -5.33 0.48
N ARG A 117 -1.06 -5.17 1.77
CA ARG A 117 -0.12 -4.56 2.74
C ARG A 117 1.25 -5.22 2.67
N ILE A 118 1.29 -6.55 2.83
CA ILE A 118 2.55 -7.31 2.84
C ILE A 118 3.30 -7.11 1.51
N LYS A 119 2.60 -7.26 0.40
CA LYS A 119 3.20 -7.20 -0.94
C LYS A 119 3.77 -5.82 -1.27
N LEU A 120 3.04 -4.76 -0.92
CA LEU A 120 3.50 -3.38 -1.10
C LEU A 120 4.71 -3.07 -0.21
N SER A 121 4.72 -3.54 1.04
CA SER A 121 5.90 -3.43 1.91
C SER A 121 7.11 -4.18 1.34
N GLU A 122 6.93 -5.38 0.78
CA GLU A 122 8.01 -6.12 0.12
C GLU A 122 8.55 -5.38 -1.11
N TYR A 123 7.68 -4.73 -1.89
CA TYR A 123 8.10 -3.88 -3.02
C TYR A 123 8.91 -2.67 -2.54
N ALA A 124 8.45 -1.97 -1.50
CA ALA A 124 9.19 -0.86 -0.92
C ALA A 124 10.58 -1.28 -0.40
N ILE A 125 10.66 -2.43 0.29
CA ILE A 125 11.93 -3.00 0.77
C ILE A 125 12.86 -3.26 -0.41
N ASN A 126 12.41 -3.99 -1.43
CA ASN A 126 13.27 -4.36 -2.56
C ASN A 126 13.76 -3.13 -3.33
N TYR A 127 12.89 -2.14 -3.55
CA TYR A 127 13.26 -0.89 -4.21
C TYR A 127 14.28 -0.11 -3.37
N ALA A 128 14.05 0.05 -2.06
CA ALA A 128 15.00 0.71 -1.18
C ALA A 128 16.37 0.01 -1.16
N GLN A 129 16.40 -1.33 -1.14
CA GLN A 129 17.64 -2.11 -1.20
C GLN A 129 18.40 -1.87 -2.50
N GLU A 130 17.70 -1.83 -3.64
CA GLU A 130 18.30 -1.56 -4.95
C GLU A 130 18.93 -0.16 -4.99
N ILE A 131 18.20 0.86 -4.54
CA ILE A 131 18.68 2.24 -4.53
C ILE A 131 19.87 2.40 -3.58
N VAL A 132 19.79 1.92 -2.34
CA VAL A 132 20.89 2.02 -1.35
C VAL A 132 22.15 1.29 -1.82
N SER A 133 21.99 0.14 -2.50
CA SER A 133 23.11 -0.66 -3.02
C SER A 133 23.69 -0.13 -4.35
N SER A 134 23.05 0.85 -4.98
CA SER A 134 23.49 1.39 -6.27
C SER A 134 24.76 2.24 -6.17
N ASP A 135 25.42 2.45 -7.31
CA ASP A 135 26.58 3.33 -7.44
C ASP A 135 26.21 4.84 -7.47
N LEU A 136 24.94 5.19 -7.24
CA LEU A 136 24.46 6.57 -7.18
C LEU A 136 25.07 7.34 -6.00
N SER A 137 25.11 8.67 -6.13
CA SER A 137 25.45 9.53 -4.99
C SER A 137 24.35 9.47 -3.92
N ASN A 138 24.65 9.83 -2.67
CA ASN A 138 23.65 9.82 -1.60
C ASN A 138 22.52 10.83 -1.88
N ASP A 139 22.83 11.97 -2.50
CA ASP A 139 21.83 12.95 -2.95
C ASP A 139 20.88 12.33 -4.00
N ASP A 140 21.42 11.63 -5.00
CA ASP A 140 20.60 10.96 -6.02
C ASP A 140 19.77 9.82 -5.41
N LYS A 141 20.34 9.01 -4.51
CA LYS A 141 19.61 7.95 -3.79
C LYS A 141 18.46 8.53 -2.95
N TYR A 142 18.71 9.66 -2.30
CA TYR A 142 17.73 10.36 -1.48
C TYR A 142 16.54 10.86 -2.32
N GLU A 143 16.79 11.29 -3.56
CA GLU A 143 15.74 11.68 -4.51
C GLU A 143 14.99 10.46 -5.05
N GLU A 144 15.69 9.40 -5.49
CA GLU A 144 15.05 8.20 -6.04
C GLU A 144 14.12 7.49 -5.03
N LEU A 145 14.43 7.53 -3.72
CA LEU A 145 13.54 6.97 -2.70
C LEU A 145 12.17 7.67 -2.61
N ASP A 146 11.98 8.88 -3.16
CA ASP A 146 10.65 9.50 -3.23
C ASP A 146 9.65 8.67 -4.03
N GLU A 147 10.11 7.82 -4.94
CA GLU A 147 9.22 6.93 -5.69
C GLU A 147 8.43 5.99 -4.76
N ILE A 148 9.00 5.55 -3.63
CA ILE A 148 8.26 4.75 -2.62
C ILE A 148 7.10 5.56 -2.05
N TYR A 149 7.33 6.83 -1.76
CA TYR A 149 6.32 7.70 -1.17
C TYR A 149 5.22 8.01 -2.19
N ASP A 150 5.59 8.42 -3.40
CA ASP A 150 4.63 8.78 -4.44
C ASP A 150 3.79 7.55 -4.84
N VAL A 151 4.42 6.43 -5.18
CA VAL A 151 3.74 5.25 -5.74
C VAL A 151 2.97 4.46 -4.68
N ILE A 152 3.56 4.23 -3.49
CA ILE A 152 2.93 3.37 -2.49
C ILE A 152 2.18 4.20 -1.46
N TYR A 153 2.82 5.21 -0.86
CA TYR A 153 2.22 5.94 0.27
C TYR A 153 1.06 6.84 -0.17
N GLU A 154 1.20 7.52 -1.31
CA GLU A 154 0.13 8.34 -1.90
C GLU A 154 -0.76 7.49 -2.81
N ASP A 155 -0.26 7.03 -3.96
CA ASP A 155 -1.13 6.47 -5.02
C ASP A 155 -1.78 5.13 -4.63
N ALA A 156 -1.01 4.10 -4.29
CA ALA A 156 -1.56 2.76 -4.02
C ALA A 156 -2.49 2.75 -2.79
N ARG A 157 -2.14 3.50 -1.75
CA ARG A 157 -2.96 3.58 -0.53
C ARG A 157 -4.26 4.33 -0.74
N ASP A 158 -4.25 5.40 -1.53
CA ASP A 158 -5.47 6.12 -1.88
C ASP A 158 -6.42 5.21 -2.67
N GLU A 159 -5.90 4.45 -3.65
CA GLU A 159 -6.71 3.51 -4.43
C GLU A 159 -7.31 2.38 -3.56
N ILE A 160 -6.53 1.82 -2.62
CA ILE A 160 -7.03 0.83 -1.66
C ILE A 160 -8.16 1.42 -0.80
N TYR A 161 -7.99 2.63 -0.29
CA TYR A 161 -9.00 3.28 0.53
C TYR A 161 -10.27 3.58 -0.28
N ASP A 162 -10.12 4.11 -1.48
CA ASP A 162 -11.26 4.52 -2.30
C ASP A 162 -12.04 3.34 -2.87
N GLU A 163 -11.38 2.30 -3.39
CA GLU A 163 -12.08 1.20 -4.05
C GLU A 163 -12.44 0.05 -3.10
N ILE A 164 -11.68 -0.20 -2.03
CA ILE A 164 -12.01 -1.26 -1.06
C ILE A 164 -12.85 -0.70 0.09
N TYR A 165 -12.36 0.33 0.77
CA TYR A 165 -13.02 0.85 1.98
C TYR A 165 -14.26 1.69 1.65
N ASN A 166 -14.14 2.72 0.80
CA ASN A 166 -15.30 3.52 0.36
C ASN A 166 -16.03 2.94 -0.86
N GLY A 167 -15.50 1.87 -1.45
CA GLY A 167 -16.08 1.22 -2.63
C GLY A 167 -16.80 -0.04 -2.23
N ILE A 168 -16.09 -1.17 -2.21
CA ILE A 168 -16.67 -2.50 -1.96
C ILE A 168 -17.43 -2.58 -0.63
N LEU A 169 -16.88 -2.06 0.48
CA LEU A 169 -17.57 -2.16 1.78
C LEU A 169 -18.82 -1.28 1.86
N ASP A 170 -18.80 -0.08 1.27
CA ASP A 170 -19.99 0.78 1.16
C ASP A 170 -21.05 0.12 0.26
N ASP A 171 -20.63 -0.45 -0.87
CA ASP A 171 -21.49 -1.18 -1.79
C ASP A 171 -22.15 -2.42 -1.12
N MET A 172 -21.41 -3.13 -0.27
CA MET A 172 -21.95 -4.24 0.53
C MET A 172 -22.99 -3.77 1.55
N LEU A 173 -22.71 -2.69 2.28
CA LEU A 173 -23.67 -2.09 3.20
C LEU A 173 -24.95 -1.70 2.47
N ASP A 174 -24.82 -1.11 1.29
CA ASP A 174 -25.96 -0.70 0.48
C ASP A 174 -26.76 -1.89 -0.05
N SER A 175 -26.10 -2.92 -0.56
CA SER A 175 -26.76 -4.09 -1.12
C SER A 175 -27.45 -4.96 -0.07
N PHE A 176 -26.76 -5.28 1.02
CA PHE A 176 -27.28 -6.22 2.01
C PHE A 176 -28.05 -5.54 3.11
N TYR A 177 -27.44 -4.59 3.82
CA TYR A 177 -28.05 -3.96 5.00
C TYR A 177 -29.14 -2.94 4.62
N ASN A 178 -28.84 -1.98 3.74
CA ASN A 178 -29.82 -0.98 3.30
C ASN A 178 -30.78 -1.53 2.22
N GLY A 179 -30.44 -2.64 1.58
CA GLY A 179 -31.18 -3.25 0.47
C GLY A 179 -31.96 -4.49 0.89
N ILE A 180 -31.34 -5.67 0.81
CA ILE A 180 -32.02 -6.96 1.01
C ILE A 180 -32.65 -7.09 2.40
N LEU A 181 -31.98 -6.55 3.42
CA LEU A 181 -32.43 -6.55 4.81
C LEU A 181 -33.26 -5.31 5.17
N GLU A 182 -33.71 -4.51 4.20
CA GLU A 182 -34.70 -3.46 4.49
C GLU A 182 -35.97 -4.10 5.09
N TYR A 183 -36.40 -3.61 6.26
CA TYR A 183 -37.55 -4.18 6.96
C TYR A 183 -38.82 -4.15 6.12
N ASN A 184 -39.54 -5.27 6.07
CA ASN A 184 -40.89 -5.35 5.54
C ASN A 184 -41.85 -6.08 6.50
N ASN A 185 -43.14 -5.79 6.39
CA ASN A 185 -44.16 -6.31 7.31
C ASN A 185 -44.47 -7.81 7.14
N ASP A 186 -43.88 -8.48 6.13
CA ASP A 186 -44.09 -9.89 5.86
C ASP A 186 -43.08 -10.80 6.59
N ILE A 187 -42.05 -10.20 7.21
CA ILE A 187 -41.01 -10.89 7.99
C ILE A 187 -41.25 -10.69 9.49
N SER A 188 -40.92 -11.70 10.30
CA SER A 188 -40.94 -11.56 11.76
C SER A 188 -39.93 -10.51 12.20
N TYR A 189 -40.37 -9.53 13.00
CA TYR A 189 -39.47 -8.48 13.51
C TYR A 189 -38.25 -9.06 14.24
N ASP A 190 -38.44 -10.10 15.06
CA ASP A 190 -37.34 -10.72 15.80
C ASP A 190 -36.30 -11.34 14.84
N GLU A 191 -36.75 -12.03 13.80
CA GLU A 191 -35.87 -12.66 12.80
C GLU A 191 -35.14 -11.61 11.95
N TRP A 192 -35.87 -10.59 11.52
CA TRP A 192 -35.28 -9.46 10.79
C TRP A 192 -34.24 -8.75 11.65
N SER A 193 -34.55 -8.47 12.92
CA SER A 193 -33.66 -7.76 13.84
C SER A 193 -32.36 -8.52 14.04
N ASP A 194 -32.42 -9.84 14.25
CA ASP A 194 -31.23 -10.67 14.43
C ASP A 194 -30.34 -10.62 13.17
N LEU A 195 -30.91 -10.88 11.98
CA LEU A 195 -30.13 -10.88 10.73
C LEU A 195 -29.57 -9.49 10.39
N ASN A 196 -30.36 -8.44 10.60
CA ASN A 196 -29.96 -7.06 10.31
C ASN A 196 -28.83 -6.59 11.24
N SER A 197 -28.88 -6.96 12.53
CA SER A 197 -27.80 -6.68 13.46
C SER A 197 -26.54 -7.46 13.14
N ASP A 198 -26.65 -8.76 12.85
CA ASP A 198 -25.50 -9.59 12.48
C ASP A 198 -24.81 -9.07 11.20
N GLU A 199 -25.58 -8.59 10.20
CA GLU A 199 -25.01 -7.99 8.99
C GLU A 199 -24.24 -6.70 9.28
N TYR A 200 -24.81 -5.83 10.10
CA TYR A 200 -24.14 -4.58 10.48
C TYR A 200 -22.85 -4.83 11.24
N ASP A 201 -22.86 -5.79 12.17
CA ASP A 201 -21.68 -6.16 12.95
C ASP A 201 -20.56 -6.68 12.02
N ARG A 202 -20.88 -7.58 11.06
CA ARG A 202 -19.90 -8.06 10.06
C ARG A 202 -19.31 -6.92 9.23
N TRP A 203 -20.16 -6.02 8.73
CA TRP A 203 -19.71 -4.86 7.95
C TRP A 203 -18.81 -3.95 8.79
N SER A 204 -19.23 -3.62 10.02
CA SER A 204 -18.51 -2.72 10.91
C SER A 204 -17.16 -3.31 11.34
N ASP A 205 -17.12 -4.59 11.67
CA ASP A 205 -15.91 -5.31 12.06
C ASP A 205 -14.93 -5.36 10.88
N THR A 206 -15.40 -5.77 9.70
CA THR A 206 -14.56 -5.82 8.50
C THR A 206 -14.05 -4.43 8.10
N GLY A 207 -14.89 -3.41 8.15
CA GLY A 207 -14.49 -2.03 7.86
C GLY A 207 -13.41 -1.54 8.81
N SER A 208 -13.55 -1.82 10.10
CA SER A 208 -12.54 -1.48 11.10
C SER A 208 -11.20 -2.19 10.82
N GLU A 209 -11.24 -3.49 10.52
CA GLU A 209 -10.04 -4.27 10.19
C GLU A 209 -9.34 -3.76 8.92
N VAL A 210 -10.10 -3.48 7.85
CA VAL A 210 -9.55 -2.93 6.59
C VAL A 210 -8.93 -1.56 6.83
N TYR A 211 -9.57 -0.71 7.63
CA TYR A 211 -9.03 0.60 7.98
C TYR A 211 -7.73 0.49 8.77
N ASP A 212 -7.68 -0.39 9.76
CA ASP A 212 -6.49 -0.64 10.57
C ASP A 212 -5.33 -1.12 9.68
N ILE A 213 -5.57 -2.07 8.77
CA ILE A 213 -4.57 -2.55 7.80
C ILE A 213 -4.07 -1.39 6.91
N TRP A 214 -4.97 -0.56 6.38
CA TRP A 214 -4.61 0.58 5.53
C TRP A 214 -3.80 1.66 6.29
N SER A 215 -4.16 1.90 7.56
CA SER A 215 -3.48 2.85 8.43
C SER A 215 -2.08 2.35 8.80
N ASP A 216 -1.96 1.08 9.15
CA ASP A 216 -0.69 0.42 9.43
C ASP A 216 0.23 0.47 8.21
N LEU A 217 -0.27 0.09 7.01
CA LEU A 217 0.49 0.20 5.77
C LEU A 217 1.03 1.61 5.55
N GLY A 218 0.22 2.64 5.83
CA GLY A 218 0.65 4.04 5.71
C GLY A 218 1.80 4.39 6.63
N SER A 219 1.68 4.00 7.89
CA SER A 219 2.68 4.29 8.91
C SER A 219 3.98 3.54 8.61
N ASP A 220 3.87 2.25 8.30
CA ASP A 220 4.99 1.37 7.94
C ASP A 220 5.80 1.90 6.74
N ILE A 221 5.12 2.30 5.66
CA ILE A 221 5.78 2.82 4.45
C ILE A 221 6.40 4.19 4.69
N TYR A 222 5.70 5.07 5.41
CA TYR A 222 6.22 6.39 5.75
C TYR A 222 7.47 6.29 6.62
N ASP A 223 7.44 5.42 7.63
CA ASP A 223 8.57 5.22 8.54
C ASP A 223 9.78 4.65 7.80
N LEU A 224 9.59 3.64 6.93
CA LEU A 224 10.68 3.13 6.07
C LEU A 224 11.27 4.27 5.21
N TRP A 225 10.43 4.99 4.47
CA TRP A 225 10.87 6.05 3.57
C TRP A 225 11.62 7.15 4.33
N SER A 226 11.07 7.62 5.44
CA SER A 226 11.64 8.71 6.23
C SER A 226 12.95 8.28 6.88
N ASP A 227 13.01 7.07 7.45
CA ASP A 227 14.19 6.57 8.14
C ASP A 227 15.36 6.39 7.16
N VAL A 228 15.15 5.68 6.04
CA VAL A 228 16.22 5.42 5.08
C VAL A 228 16.75 6.73 4.48
N ARG A 229 15.86 7.66 4.10
CA ARG A 229 16.26 8.98 3.59
C ARG A 229 17.01 9.81 4.62
N GLY A 230 16.59 9.75 5.88
CA GLY A 230 17.27 10.43 6.98
C GLY A 230 18.73 9.96 7.12
N GLU A 231 18.98 8.66 7.03
CA GLU A 231 20.34 8.13 7.11
C GLU A 231 21.18 8.46 5.86
N LEU A 232 20.57 8.50 4.67
CA LEU A 232 21.26 8.96 3.45
C LEU A 232 21.69 10.43 3.53
N TRP A 233 20.85 11.28 4.12
CA TRP A 233 21.19 12.68 4.37
C TRP A 233 22.38 12.84 5.31
N ASP A 234 22.53 11.92 6.27
CA ASP A 234 23.65 11.87 7.22
C ASP A 234 24.88 11.12 6.66
N ASP A 235 24.86 10.72 5.38
CA ASP A 235 25.88 9.91 4.71
C ASP A 235 26.15 8.53 5.38
N ASP A 236 25.17 7.98 6.11
CA ASP A 236 25.30 6.73 6.87
C ASP A 236 24.63 5.55 6.14
N LEU A 237 25.31 5.01 5.12
CA LEU A 237 24.81 3.88 4.34
C LEU A 237 24.65 2.59 5.15
N GLU A 238 25.48 2.38 6.18
CA GLU A 238 25.37 1.19 7.04
C GLU A 238 24.06 1.24 7.83
N LYS A 239 23.74 2.42 8.37
CA LYS A 239 22.49 2.61 9.10
C LYS A 239 21.27 2.67 8.18
N ALA A 240 21.38 3.23 6.99
CA ALA A 240 20.33 3.16 5.97
C ALA A 240 19.96 1.69 5.65
N GLN A 241 20.97 0.84 5.45
CA GLN A 241 20.75 -0.60 5.23
C GLN A 241 20.13 -1.27 6.47
N GLN A 242 20.58 -0.90 7.67
CA GLN A 242 20.00 -1.42 8.91
C GLN A 242 18.49 -1.13 9.01
N LYS A 243 18.05 0.08 8.64
CA LYS A 243 16.62 0.45 8.66
C LYS A 243 15.78 -0.42 7.74
N ILE A 244 16.31 -0.76 6.56
CA ILE A 244 15.65 -1.65 5.62
C ILE A 244 15.57 -3.08 6.19
N ASP A 245 16.65 -3.56 6.80
CA ASP A 245 16.70 -4.90 7.38
C ASP A 245 15.74 -5.04 8.59
N ASP A 246 15.68 -4.03 9.46
CA ASP A 246 14.74 -3.96 10.59
C ASP A 246 13.28 -4.03 10.08
N PHE A 247 12.93 -3.23 9.06
CA PHE A 247 11.59 -3.27 8.48
C PHE A 247 11.26 -4.61 7.82
N LYS A 248 12.24 -5.22 7.14
CA LYS A 248 12.10 -6.57 6.58
C LYS A 248 11.82 -7.62 7.66
N GLU A 249 12.45 -7.53 8.82
CA GLU A 249 12.15 -8.41 9.95
C GLU A 249 10.72 -8.23 10.47
N ASP A 250 10.21 -6.99 10.50
CA ASP A 250 8.84 -6.70 10.95
C ASP A 250 7.80 -7.25 9.96
N ILE A 251 8.03 -7.16 8.65
CA ILE A 251 7.17 -7.78 7.64
C ILE A 251 7.20 -9.32 7.72
N GLU A 252 8.35 -9.93 8.01
CA GLU A 252 8.42 -11.38 8.24
C GLU A 252 7.67 -11.81 9.51
N LYS A 253 7.69 -11.00 10.58
CA LYS A 253 6.87 -11.24 11.79
C LYS A 253 5.37 -11.15 11.47
N LEU A 254 4.95 -10.13 10.72
CA LEU A 254 3.58 -9.95 10.23
C LEU A 254 3.10 -11.18 9.46
N LYS A 255 3.89 -11.66 8.49
CA LYS A 255 3.58 -12.88 7.70
C LYS A 255 3.46 -14.13 8.55
N SER A 256 4.24 -14.24 9.63
CA SER A 256 4.22 -15.38 10.54
C SER A 256 3.11 -15.33 11.60
N GLY A 257 2.35 -14.24 11.67
CA GLY A 257 1.33 -14.00 12.70
C GLY A 257 1.90 -13.79 14.11
N ASN A 258 3.18 -13.43 14.23
CA ASN A 258 3.88 -13.19 15.50
C ASN A 258 3.99 -11.69 15.79
N ILE A 259 2.85 -10.99 15.77
CA ILE A 259 2.76 -9.56 16.11
C ILE A 259 2.35 -9.43 17.58
#